data_AF-A0A7V9BUC4-F1
#
_entry.id   AF-A0A7V9BUC4-F1
#
_cell.length_a   1.000
_cell.length_b   1.000
_cell.length_c   1.000
_cell.angle_alpha   90.00
_cell.angle_beta   90.00
_cell.angle_gamma   90.00
#
_symmetry.space_group_name_H-M   'P 1'
#
loop_
_entity.id
_entity.type
_entity.pdbx_description
1 polymer ?
#
loop_
_entity_poly.entity_id
_entity_poly.type
_entity_poly.pdbx_seq_one_letter_code
_entity_poly.pdbx_strand_id
1 'polypeptide(L)'
;MHRFLPLLTVLALPACGNETKLGTIDAEVEISPQLLDFQDIAVGSSAELAFQLDHIAGVDIDIRNVAITNIDGSFFTYEGEPSFTLEQGASDDLFVTYSPTQEGWHRATVEIVHTGQGARFVVDVRGHAVVPSLSVSPLGLDFGPVEPGSSASLPVTVTNDAGVAVAITDARLNNGAYTLDAVLPVDVPPNGSVVLDVVFTPTTALPVVSTLVLEVGSLALPTVSLRGNDCENGIPTAYDTDADGFTTCADDCNDADTEINPGAVETHDGVDEDCDGTIDNGTPGADDDGDGFCDDPTICTDGSLPGDCADSAVAVSPGAVEDLANGIDDDCDGIVDLGTSDLDGDGYAPEGLDCDDGDPLRAPGFTEVADGVDNDCDEIVDEGTSVFDDDGDGFCEAACTDGSVAGDCDDGRIDIFPAADEVGDFRDQDCDGAVDEGTDHADDDADGFTEIGGDCDDADALVNPALGNC
;
A
#
# COMPACT_ATOMS: atom_id res chain seq x y z
N MET A 1 75.15 -89.28 -11.60
CA MET A 1 76.53 -88.82 -11.35
C MET A 1 76.48 -87.42 -10.77
N HIS A 2 77.54 -86.99 -10.06
CA HIS A 2 77.91 -85.62 -9.61
C HIS A 2 77.08 -84.43 -10.17
N ARG A 3 76.72 -83.35 -9.45
CA ARG A 3 77.36 -82.57 -8.35
C ARG A 3 76.26 -81.64 -7.71
N PHE A 4 76.44 -80.71 -6.75
CA PHE A 4 77.60 -80.14 -6.03
C PHE A 4 77.21 -79.65 -4.59
N LEU A 5 77.76 -78.50 -4.14
CA LEU A 5 77.49 -77.67 -2.93
C LEU A 5 77.20 -76.20 -3.42
N PRO A 6 76.86 -75.17 -2.59
CA PRO A 6 76.79 -75.09 -1.13
C PRO A 6 75.57 -74.33 -0.50
N LEU A 7 75.63 -74.24 0.83
CA LEU A 7 74.94 -73.36 1.81
C LEU A 7 74.32 -72.03 1.30
N LEU A 8 73.10 -71.73 1.74
CA LEU A 8 72.51 -70.37 1.70
C LEU A 8 71.70 -70.08 2.97
N THR A 9 72.00 -68.95 3.63
CA THR A 9 71.22 -68.36 4.73
C THR A 9 69.92 -67.74 4.24
N VAL A 10 68.81 -67.94 4.94
CA VAL A 10 67.57 -67.16 4.75
C VAL A 10 67.14 -66.56 6.09
N LEU A 11 66.86 -65.27 6.06
CA LEU A 11 66.48 -64.41 7.18
C LEU A 11 65.07 -64.77 7.70
N ALA A 12 64.82 -64.49 8.98
CA ALA A 12 63.45 -64.40 9.49
C ALA A 12 62.76 -63.17 8.86
N LEU A 13 61.59 -63.36 8.25
CA LEU A 13 60.73 -62.27 7.78
C LEU A 13 59.77 -61.87 8.90
N PRO A 14 59.58 -60.56 9.18
CA PRO A 14 58.51 -60.09 10.04
C PRO A 14 57.15 -60.22 9.33
N ALA A 15 56.08 -60.25 10.12
CA ALA A 15 54.74 -60.08 9.58
C ALA A 15 54.56 -58.66 9.04
N CYS A 16 53.99 -58.54 7.84
CA CYS A 16 53.29 -57.34 7.41
C CYS A 16 51.83 -57.71 7.21
N GLY A 17 50.94 -57.12 8.01
CA GLY A 17 49.52 -57.16 7.72
C GLY A 17 49.23 -56.27 6.52
N ASN A 18 48.50 -56.78 5.54
CA ASN A 18 47.79 -55.91 4.60
C ASN A 18 46.58 -55.34 5.33
N GLU A 19 46.79 -54.24 6.04
CA GLU A 19 45.68 -53.35 6.35
C GLU A 19 45.29 -52.69 5.04
N THR A 20 44.28 -53.24 4.38
CA THR A 20 43.62 -52.60 3.26
C THR A 20 42.96 -51.35 3.80
N LYS A 21 43.69 -50.22 3.78
CA LYS A 21 43.12 -48.92 4.08
C LYS A 21 42.10 -48.63 2.98
N LEU A 22 40.85 -49.01 3.24
CA LEU A 22 39.69 -48.52 2.53
C LEU A 22 39.75 -47.01 2.66
N GLY A 23 40.23 -46.34 1.60
CA GLY A 23 39.91 -44.94 1.41
C GLY A 23 38.41 -44.89 1.28
N THR A 24 37.74 -44.23 2.23
CA THR A 24 36.39 -43.72 2.01
C THR A 24 36.48 -42.88 0.74
N ILE A 25 35.88 -43.39 -0.33
CA ILE A 25 35.51 -42.58 -1.48
C ILE A 25 34.44 -41.64 -0.96
N ASP A 26 34.86 -40.41 -0.68
CA ASP A 26 33.96 -39.38 -0.21
C ASP A 26 32.90 -39.15 -1.30
N ALA A 27 31.64 -39.08 -0.88
CA ALA A 27 30.53 -38.87 -1.80
C ALA A 27 30.39 -37.36 -2.04
N GLU A 28 30.34 -36.96 -3.30
CA GLU A 28 30.35 -35.57 -3.74
C GLU A 28 29.07 -35.28 -4.51
N VAL A 29 28.42 -34.17 -4.15
CA VAL A 29 27.19 -33.65 -4.75
C VAL A 29 27.38 -32.17 -4.98
N GLU A 30 26.79 -31.66 -6.05
CA GLU A 30 26.74 -30.22 -6.36
C GLU A 30 25.28 -29.75 -6.36
N ILE A 31 25.07 -28.44 -6.19
CA ILE A 31 23.76 -27.81 -6.20
C ILE A 31 23.78 -26.58 -7.09
N SER A 32 22.83 -26.46 -8.02
CA SER A 32 22.80 -25.37 -8.99
C SER A 32 21.37 -24.99 -9.38
N PRO A 33 21.00 -23.69 -9.36
CA PRO A 33 21.74 -22.57 -8.78
C PRO A 33 21.69 -22.55 -7.25
N GLN A 34 22.59 -21.81 -6.61
CA GLN A 34 22.56 -21.53 -5.15
C GLN A 34 21.66 -20.35 -4.76
N LEU A 35 21.08 -19.67 -5.76
CA LEU A 35 20.09 -18.60 -5.59
C LEU A 35 18.89 -18.89 -6.50
N LEU A 36 17.70 -19.03 -5.92
CA LEU A 36 16.43 -18.93 -6.66
C LEU A 36 15.91 -17.51 -6.58
N ASP A 37 15.84 -16.83 -7.72
CA ASP A 37 15.40 -15.45 -7.84
C ASP A 37 14.17 -15.35 -8.73
N PHE A 38 13.00 -15.29 -8.10
CA PHE A 38 11.69 -15.27 -8.75
C PHE A 38 11.39 -13.98 -9.53
N GLN A 39 12.25 -12.95 -9.40
CA GLN A 39 12.01 -11.60 -9.95
C GLN A 39 10.68 -11.01 -9.43
N ASP A 40 10.07 -10.12 -10.23
CA ASP A 40 8.78 -9.50 -9.98
C ASP A 40 7.63 -10.48 -10.29
N ILE A 41 6.82 -10.81 -9.28
CA ILE A 41 5.62 -11.64 -9.38
C ILE A 41 4.42 -10.85 -8.86
N ALA A 42 3.27 -10.96 -9.54
CA ALA A 42 2.07 -10.22 -9.17
C ALA A 42 1.47 -10.76 -7.86
N VAL A 43 1.07 -9.85 -6.96
CA VAL A 43 0.37 -10.24 -5.72
C VAL A 43 -0.89 -11.06 -6.06
N GLY A 44 -1.07 -12.20 -5.38
CA GLY A 44 -2.15 -13.15 -5.63
C GLY A 44 -1.89 -14.17 -6.75
N SER A 45 -0.78 -14.04 -7.49
CA SER A 45 -0.32 -15.05 -8.44
C SER A 45 0.69 -16.02 -7.79
N SER A 46 1.07 -17.08 -8.51
CA SER A 46 2.14 -17.99 -8.08
C SER A 46 3.11 -18.31 -9.21
N ALA A 47 4.35 -18.61 -8.83
CA ALA A 47 5.41 -19.05 -9.73
C ALA A 47 6.23 -20.18 -9.07
N GLU A 48 6.86 -21.01 -9.89
CA GLU A 48 7.65 -22.17 -9.44
C GLU A 48 9.04 -22.13 -10.11
N LEU A 49 10.09 -22.33 -9.32
CA LEU A 49 11.47 -22.45 -9.79
C LEU A 49 12.12 -23.68 -9.15
N ALA A 50 13.06 -24.30 -9.87
CA ALA A 50 13.79 -25.46 -9.38
C ALA A 50 15.30 -25.19 -9.25
N PHE A 51 15.92 -25.85 -8.27
CA PHE A 51 17.36 -26.08 -8.24
C PHE A 51 17.63 -27.58 -8.41
N GLN A 52 18.74 -27.91 -9.05
CA GLN A 52 19.17 -29.27 -9.33
C GLN A 52 20.21 -29.73 -8.30
N LEU A 53 20.07 -30.96 -7.82
CA LEU A 53 21.10 -31.70 -7.09
C LEU A 53 21.77 -32.70 -8.03
N ASP A 54 23.08 -32.58 -8.22
CA ASP A 54 23.86 -33.44 -9.11
C ASP A 54 24.79 -34.36 -8.33
N HIS A 55 24.69 -35.68 -8.54
CA HIS A 55 25.67 -36.64 -7.99
C HIS A 55 26.97 -36.61 -8.81
N ILE A 56 28.06 -36.17 -8.19
CA ILE A 56 29.36 -35.96 -8.85
C ILE A 56 30.27 -37.18 -8.71
N ALA A 57 30.40 -37.72 -7.50
CA ALA A 57 31.34 -38.81 -7.21
C ALA A 57 30.99 -39.61 -5.95
N GLY A 58 31.65 -40.77 -5.80
CA GLY A 58 31.51 -41.63 -4.62
C GLY A 58 30.30 -42.55 -4.66
N VAL A 59 29.72 -42.86 -3.49
CA VAL A 59 28.55 -43.73 -3.32
C VAL A 59 27.25 -42.93 -3.30
N ASP A 60 26.09 -43.61 -3.29
CA ASP A 60 24.77 -42.99 -3.14
C ASP A 60 24.73 -42.03 -1.93
N ILE A 61 23.96 -40.93 -2.05
CA ILE A 61 23.91 -39.85 -1.06
C ILE A 61 22.51 -39.77 -0.46
N ASP A 62 22.39 -39.99 0.85
CA ASP A 62 21.14 -39.78 1.56
C ASP A 62 20.94 -38.28 1.81
N ILE A 63 19.90 -37.72 1.21
CA ILE A 63 19.30 -36.44 1.59
C ILE A 63 18.40 -36.70 2.80
N ARG A 64 18.74 -36.12 3.94
CA ARG A 64 18.13 -36.42 5.24
C ARG A 64 17.04 -35.43 5.64
N ASN A 65 17.15 -34.20 5.15
CA ASN A 65 16.20 -33.13 5.40
C ASN A 65 16.30 -32.12 4.26
N VAL A 66 15.16 -31.68 3.75
CA VAL A 66 14.99 -30.46 2.94
C VAL A 66 13.99 -29.61 3.69
N ALA A 67 14.42 -28.45 4.19
CA ALA A 67 13.57 -27.57 4.99
C ALA A 67 13.67 -26.13 4.50
N ILE A 68 12.51 -25.52 4.24
CA ILE A 68 12.40 -24.11 3.88
C ILE A 68 12.13 -23.26 5.13
N THR A 69 12.94 -22.23 5.32
CA THR A 69 12.78 -21.23 6.38
C THR A 69 12.46 -19.89 5.74
N ASN A 70 11.20 -19.49 5.82
CA ASN A 70 10.73 -18.18 5.39
C ASN A 70 11.24 -17.09 6.35
N ILE A 71 11.77 -15.99 5.81
CA ILE A 71 12.35 -14.88 6.59
C ILE A 71 11.34 -13.74 6.69
N ASP A 72 10.88 -13.24 5.54
CA ASP A 72 10.01 -12.06 5.43
C ASP A 72 8.54 -12.49 5.21
N GLY A 73 8.02 -13.38 6.06
CA GLY A 73 6.67 -13.94 5.93
C GLY A 73 6.55 -15.20 5.07
N SER A 74 5.48 -15.97 5.26
CA SER A 74 5.32 -17.34 4.74
C SER A 74 4.84 -17.40 3.28
N PHE A 75 5.69 -16.94 2.35
CA PHE A 75 5.34 -16.84 0.93
C PHE A 75 5.97 -17.91 0.03
N PHE A 76 6.97 -18.65 0.51
CA PHE A 76 7.61 -19.74 -0.21
C PHE A 76 7.25 -21.11 0.39
N THR A 77 6.94 -22.07 -0.47
CA THR A 77 6.65 -23.46 -0.10
C THR A 77 7.53 -24.45 -0.84
N TYR A 78 7.80 -25.59 -0.21
CA TYR A 78 8.42 -26.77 -0.80
C TYR A 78 7.51 -27.95 -0.48
N GLU A 79 6.98 -28.61 -1.53
CA GLU A 79 6.06 -29.75 -1.39
C GLU A 79 6.68 -31.10 -1.77
N GLY A 80 8.00 -31.13 -2.04
CA GLY A 80 8.74 -32.35 -2.33
C GLY A 80 8.99 -33.23 -1.11
N GLU A 81 9.55 -34.43 -1.34
CA GLU A 81 9.90 -35.36 -0.27
C GLU A 81 11.04 -34.80 0.62
N PRO A 82 10.87 -34.69 1.95
CA PRO A 82 11.87 -34.07 2.82
C PRO A 82 13.13 -34.93 3.00
N SER A 83 13.10 -36.21 2.62
CA SER A 83 14.27 -37.10 2.68
C SER A 83 14.20 -38.18 1.62
N PHE A 84 15.29 -38.40 0.88
CA PHE A 84 15.42 -39.41 -0.18
C PHE A 84 16.89 -39.80 -0.39
N THR A 85 17.15 -40.80 -1.22
CA THR A 85 18.52 -41.20 -1.60
C THR A 85 18.77 -40.80 -3.05
N LEU A 86 19.77 -39.95 -3.28
CA LEU A 86 20.28 -39.62 -4.61
C LEU A 86 21.24 -40.74 -5.05
N GLU A 87 20.80 -41.56 -6.01
CA GLU A 87 21.58 -42.69 -6.55
C GLU A 87 22.87 -42.21 -7.26
N GLN A 88 23.90 -43.06 -7.28
CA GLN A 88 25.17 -42.77 -7.95
C GLN A 88 24.99 -42.34 -9.42
N GLY A 89 25.43 -41.13 -9.74
CA GLY A 89 25.36 -40.54 -11.08
C GLY A 89 23.96 -40.10 -11.52
N ALA A 90 23.01 -39.98 -10.59
CA ALA A 90 21.71 -39.35 -10.82
C ALA A 90 21.74 -37.84 -10.54
N SER A 91 20.76 -37.14 -11.10
CA SER A 91 20.42 -35.75 -10.80
C SER A 91 18.94 -35.68 -10.43
N ASP A 92 18.56 -34.76 -9.56
CA ASP A 92 17.16 -34.56 -9.15
C ASP A 92 16.81 -33.06 -9.05
N ASP A 93 15.59 -32.70 -9.47
CA ASP A 93 15.12 -31.30 -9.54
C ASP A 93 14.14 -31.02 -8.39
N LEU A 94 14.49 -30.05 -7.54
CA LEU A 94 13.70 -29.69 -6.36
C LEU A 94 13.01 -28.35 -6.59
N PHE A 95 11.68 -28.38 -6.60
CA PHE A 95 10.81 -27.24 -6.92
C PHE A 95 10.42 -26.47 -5.67
N VAL A 96 10.56 -25.15 -5.72
CA VAL A 96 10.06 -24.19 -4.73
C VAL A 96 8.99 -23.34 -5.39
N THR A 97 7.88 -23.12 -4.69
CA THR A 97 6.76 -22.30 -5.16
C THR A 97 6.69 -21.01 -4.36
N TYR A 98 6.59 -19.87 -5.05
CA TYR A 98 6.38 -18.56 -4.48
C TYR A 98 4.94 -18.12 -4.75
N SER A 99 4.19 -17.76 -3.70
CA SER A 99 2.78 -17.34 -3.79
C SER A 99 2.53 -16.10 -2.91
N PRO A 100 3.00 -14.91 -3.31
CA PRO A 100 2.90 -13.71 -2.51
C PRO A 100 1.45 -13.21 -2.35
N THR A 101 1.03 -12.92 -1.13
CA THR A 101 -0.27 -12.28 -0.81
C THR A 101 -0.13 -10.86 -0.26
N GLN A 102 1.11 -10.35 -0.20
CA GLN A 102 1.49 -9.00 0.23
C GLN A 102 2.53 -8.48 -0.76
N GLU A 103 2.67 -7.16 -0.89
CA GLU A 103 3.71 -6.53 -1.72
C GLU A 103 5.06 -6.43 -1.00
N GLY A 104 6.14 -6.29 -1.79
CA GLY A 104 7.50 -6.09 -1.28
C GLY A 104 8.46 -7.25 -1.53
N TRP A 105 9.68 -7.13 -1.02
CA TRP A 105 10.72 -8.16 -1.17
C TRP A 105 10.57 -9.25 -0.12
N HIS A 106 10.44 -10.49 -0.57
CA HIS A 106 10.34 -11.67 0.29
C HIS A 106 11.56 -12.56 0.11
N ARG A 107 12.10 -13.10 1.22
CA ARG A 107 13.19 -14.07 1.21
C ARG A 107 12.87 -15.32 2.02
N ALA A 108 13.49 -16.41 1.61
CA ALA A 108 13.58 -17.66 2.37
C ALA A 108 14.96 -18.28 2.18
N THR A 109 15.28 -19.29 2.98
CA THR A 109 16.42 -20.18 2.75
C THR A 109 15.93 -21.62 2.71
N VAL A 110 16.48 -22.44 1.81
CA VAL A 110 16.27 -23.89 1.81
C VAL A 110 17.55 -24.55 2.33
N GLU A 111 17.47 -25.16 3.52
CA GLU A 111 18.56 -25.95 4.08
C GLU A 111 18.39 -27.42 3.70
N ILE A 112 19.45 -28.02 3.16
CA ILE A 112 19.50 -29.41 2.71
C ILE A 112 20.60 -30.12 3.47
N VAL A 113 20.25 -31.12 4.28
CA VAL A 113 21.21 -31.90 5.08
C VAL A 113 21.44 -33.24 4.40
N HIS A 114 22.71 -33.61 4.14
CA HIS A 114 23.06 -34.80 3.37
C HIS A 114 24.28 -35.56 3.91
N THR A 115 24.61 -36.72 3.32
CA THR A 115 25.72 -37.59 3.76
C THR A 115 27.03 -37.43 3.00
N GLY A 116 27.08 -36.59 1.96
CA GLY A 116 28.29 -36.30 1.19
C GLY A 116 29.22 -35.29 1.85
N GLN A 117 30.30 -34.92 1.16
CA GLN A 117 31.17 -33.81 1.58
C GLN A 117 30.40 -32.50 1.74
N GLY A 118 30.82 -31.66 2.67
CA GLY A 118 30.10 -30.43 3.05
C GLY A 118 28.92 -30.70 4.01
N ALA A 119 28.19 -31.81 3.83
CA ALA A 119 27.07 -32.30 4.64
C ALA A 119 25.85 -31.35 4.81
N ARG A 120 25.93 -30.13 4.28
CA ARG A 120 24.85 -29.13 4.22
C ARG A 120 24.96 -28.28 2.95
N PHE A 121 23.83 -28.00 2.32
CA PHE A 121 23.67 -26.87 1.41
C PHE A 121 22.67 -25.87 1.98
N VAL A 122 22.84 -24.62 1.57
CA VAL A 122 21.86 -23.56 1.76
C VAL A 122 21.61 -22.97 0.37
N VAL A 123 20.36 -22.93 -0.06
CA VAL A 123 19.92 -22.18 -1.25
C VAL A 123 19.23 -20.92 -0.75
N ASP A 124 19.72 -19.77 -1.18
CA ASP A 124 19.02 -18.51 -0.94
C ASP A 124 17.83 -18.40 -1.89
N VAL A 125 16.69 -17.96 -1.39
CA VAL A 125 15.47 -17.79 -2.19
C VAL A 125 14.98 -16.36 -2.01
N ARG A 126 14.68 -15.67 -3.12
CA ARG A 126 14.05 -14.34 -3.08
C ARG A 126 13.02 -14.17 -4.19
N GLY A 127 12.07 -13.28 -3.95
CA GLY A 127 11.11 -12.80 -4.92
C GLY A 127 10.64 -11.40 -4.53
N HIS A 128 10.15 -10.65 -5.52
CA HIS A 128 9.57 -9.33 -5.30
C HIS A 128 8.11 -9.37 -5.69
N ALA A 129 7.23 -9.05 -4.75
CA ALA A 129 5.80 -9.04 -4.95
C ALA A 129 5.34 -7.64 -5.35
N VAL A 130 4.78 -7.52 -6.55
CA VAL A 130 4.34 -6.24 -7.13
C VAL A 130 2.82 -6.24 -7.25
N VAL A 131 2.15 -5.18 -6.78
CA VAL A 131 0.71 -5.01 -7.01
C VAL A 131 0.49 -4.68 -8.50
N PRO A 132 -0.32 -5.46 -9.23
CA PRO A 132 -0.61 -5.17 -10.63
C PRO A 132 -1.52 -3.94 -10.75
N SER A 133 -1.16 -3.00 -11.61
CA SER A 133 -1.96 -1.82 -11.95
C SER A 133 -2.05 -1.68 -13.46
N LEU A 134 -3.27 -1.46 -13.95
CA LEU A 134 -3.55 -1.28 -15.37
C LEU A 134 -4.48 -0.08 -15.55
N SER A 135 -4.27 0.70 -16.61
CA SER A 135 -5.14 1.79 -17.05
C SER A 135 -5.66 1.52 -18.46
N VAL A 136 -6.87 2.02 -18.76
CA VAL A 136 -7.55 1.82 -20.06
C VAL A 136 -7.93 3.18 -20.63
N SER A 137 -7.62 3.41 -21.92
CA SER A 137 -7.91 4.69 -22.58
C SER A 137 -8.10 4.53 -24.10
N PRO A 138 -9.10 5.20 -24.71
CA PRO A 138 -10.15 5.99 -24.06
C PRO A 138 -11.21 5.09 -23.40
N LEU A 139 -12.00 5.66 -22.48
CA LEU A 139 -13.15 5.00 -21.84
C LEU A 139 -14.45 5.13 -22.65
N GLY A 140 -14.42 5.83 -23.78
CA GLY A 140 -15.52 5.94 -24.74
C GLY A 140 -15.00 5.81 -26.17
N LEU A 141 -15.65 4.97 -26.98
CA LEU A 141 -15.43 4.89 -28.42
C LEU A 141 -16.71 5.24 -29.17
N ASP A 142 -16.58 6.23 -30.06
CA ASP A 142 -17.63 6.65 -30.98
C ASP A 142 -17.22 6.30 -32.41
N PHE A 143 -17.94 5.35 -33.01
CA PHE A 143 -17.72 4.89 -34.37
C PHE A 143 -18.39 5.77 -35.43
N GLY A 144 -19.22 6.73 -35.02
CA GLY A 144 -20.00 7.61 -35.89
C GLY A 144 -20.91 6.83 -36.85
N PRO A 145 -21.22 7.39 -38.04
CA PRO A 145 -22.08 6.75 -39.02
C PRO A 145 -21.37 5.61 -39.79
N VAL A 146 -21.87 4.39 -39.64
CA VAL A 146 -21.42 3.18 -40.31
C VAL A 146 -22.59 2.50 -41.05
N GLU A 147 -22.45 2.41 -42.37
CA GLU A 147 -23.45 1.81 -43.27
C GLU A 147 -23.76 0.34 -42.92
N PRO A 148 -25.03 -0.10 -42.94
CA PRO A 148 -25.42 -1.47 -42.62
C PRO A 148 -24.65 -2.53 -43.42
N GLY A 149 -24.00 -3.46 -42.72
CA GLY A 149 -23.16 -4.51 -43.30
C GLY A 149 -21.74 -4.07 -43.67
N SER A 150 -21.36 -2.83 -43.37
CA SER A 150 -19.96 -2.35 -43.36
C SER A 150 -19.39 -2.46 -41.94
N SER A 151 -18.07 -2.32 -41.81
CA SER A 151 -17.37 -2.35 -40.52
C SER A 151 -16.48 -1.12 -40.35
N ALA A 152 -16.38 -0.63 -39.12
CA ALA A 152 -15.38 0.36 -38.69
C ALA A 152 -14.63 -0.18 -37.46
N SER A 153 -13.38 0.23 -37.27
CA SER A 153 -12.52 -0.22 -36.17
C SER A 153 -11.91 0.98 -35.44
N LEU A 154 -11.89 0.93 -34.11
CA LEU A 154 -11.28 1.95 -33.26
C LEU A 154 -10.47 1.29 -32.12
N PRO A 155 -9.31 1.86 -31.75
CA PRO A 155 -8.43 1.27 -30.75
C PRO A 155 -8.82 1.66 -29.32
N VAL A 156 -8.76 0.69 -28.41
CA VAL A 156 -8.59 0.90 -26.96
C VAL A 156 -7.15 0.55 -26.60
N THR A 157 -6.47 1.41 -25.85
CA THR A 157 -5.14 1.11 -25.30
C THR A 157 -5.29 0.67 -23.84
N VAL A 158 -4.68 -0.47 -23.50
CA VAL A 158 -4.49 -0.91 -22.12
C VAL A 158 -3.01 -0.73 -21.78
N THR A 159 -2.72 0.08 -20.77
CA THR A 159 -1.37 0.33 -20.27
C THR A 159 -1.20 -0.39 -18.94
N ASN A 160 -0.04 -0.99 -18.75
CA ASN A 160 0.41 -1.58 -17.51
C ASN A 160 1.36 -0.61 -16.82
N ASP A 161 0.88 -0.06 -15.71
CA ASP A 161 1.57 0.94 -14.90
C ASP A 161 2.43 0.28 -13.78
N ALA A 162 2.46 -1.06 -13.73
CA ALA A 162 3.24 -1.85 -12.78
C ALA A 162 4.52 -2.46 -13.40
N GLY A 163 5.44 -2.83 -12.50
CA GLY A 163 6.70 -3.51 -12.83
C GLY A 163 6.58 -4.98 -13.25
N VAL A 164 5.38 -5.58 -13.16
CA VAL A 164 5.13 -7.00 -13.45
C VAL A 164 4.24 -7.18 -14.67
N ALA A 165 4.47 -8.23 -15.48
CA ALA A 165 3.61 -8.56 -16.62
C ALA A 165 2.21 -9.03 -16.17
N VAL A 166 1.18 -8.66 -16.91
CA VAL A 166 -0.23 -8.96 -16.57
C VAL A 166 -0.99 -9.38 -17.82
N ALA A 167 -1.81 -10.44 -17.76
CA ALA A 167 -2.53 -10.97 -18.92
C ALA A 167 -4.03 -10.64 -18.90
N ILE A 168 -4.56 -10.11 -20.01
CA ILE A 168 -6.00 -9.98 -20.24
C ILE A 168 -6.54 -11.34 -20.70
N THR A 169 -7.43 -11.93 -19.91
CA THR A 169 -7.87 -13.33 -20.08
C THR A 169 -9.19 -13.49 -20.83
N ASP A 170 -10.11 -12.53 -20.71
CA ASP A 170 -11.39 -12.52 -21.41
C ASP A 170 -11.80 -11.07 -21.74
N ALA A 171 -12.71 -10.92 -22.71
CA ALA A 171 -13.28 -9.63 -23.07
C ALA A 171 -14.76 -9.80 -23.45
N ARG A 172 -15.64 -9.09 -22.74
CA ARG A 172 -17.09 -9.23 -22.88
C ARG A 172 -17.69 -7.99 -23.53
N LEU A 173 -18.55 -8.24 -24.51
CA LEU A 173 -19.37 -7.25 -25.20
C LEU A 173 -20.84 -7.67 -25.05
N ASN A 174 -21.70 -6.75 -24.58
CA ASN A 174 -23.11 -7.03 -24.37
C ASN A 174 -23.97 -6.93 -25.65
N ASN A 175 -23.40 -6.47 -26.77
CA ASN A 175 -24.10 -6.30 -28.04
C ASN A 175 -23.31 -6.90 -29.22
N GLY A 176 -23.92 -7.84 -29.95
CA GLY A 176 -23.29 -8.57 -31.06
C GLY A 176 -23.04 -7.75 -32.34
N ALA A 177 -23.36 -6.46 -32.36
CA ALA A 177 -22.88 -5.53 -33.39
C ALA A 177 -21.40 -5.15 -33.20
N TYR A 178 -20.82 -5.40 -32.02
CA TYR A 178 -19.43 -5.13 -31.70
C TYR A 178 -18.65 -6.44 -31.52
N THR A 179 -17.38 -6.43 -31.91
CA THR A 179 -16.43 -7.55 -31.71
C THR A 179 -15.03 -7.01 -31.39
N LEU A 180 -14.20 -7.79 -30.70
CA LEU A 180 -12.79 -7.45 -30.43
C LEU A 180 -11.89 -8.16 -31.45
N ASP A 181 -11.01 -7.44 -32.15
CA ASP A 181 -10.01 -8.02 -33.05
C ASP A 181 -8.71 -8.33 -32.29
N ALA A 182 -8.81 -9.25 -31.32
CA ALA A 182 -7.70 -9.71 -30.51
C ALA A 182 -7.80 -11.22 -30.23
N VAL A 183 -6.65 -11.87 -30.07
CA VAL A 183 -6.57 -13.25 -29.58
C VAL A 183 -6.26 -13.21 -28.09
N LEU A 184 -7.17 -13.75 -27.29
CA LEU A 184 -7.00 -13.84 -25.83
C LEU A 184 -6.52 -15.25 -25.41
N PRO A 185 -5.73 -15.38 -24.33
CA PRO A 185 -5.21 -14.29 -23.50
C PRO A 185 -4.12 -13.46 -24.21
N VAL A 186 -3.98 -12.19 -23.82
CA VAL A 186 -2.92 -11.29 -24.31
C VAL A 186 -2.14 -10.68 -23.16
N ASP A 187 -0.81 -10.79 -23.23
CA ASP A 187 0.10 -10.27 -22.20
C ASP A 187 0.35 -8.77 -22.40
N VAL A 188 0.14 -7.99 -21.35
CA VAL A 188 0.53 -6.58 -21.26
C VAL A 188 1.89 -6.50 -20.54
N PRO A 189 2.98 -6.13 -21.23
CA PRO A 189 4.32 -6.13 -20.66
C PRO A 189 4.44 -5.08 -19.54
N PRO A 190 5.36 -5.27 -18.57
CA PRO A 190 5.56 -4.34 -17.47
C PRO A 190 5.98 -2.95 -17.97
N ASN A 191 5.42 -1.90 -17.39
CA ASN A 191 5.61 -0.50 -17.82
C ASN A 191 5.35 -0.27 -19.33
N GLY A 192 4.41 -1.01 -19.92
CA GLY A 192 4.14 -1.01 -21.36
C GLY A 192 2.66 -1.16 -21.68
N SER A 193 2.30 -1.07 -22.96
CA SER A 193 0.89 -1.03 -23.39
C SER A 193 0.60 -2.02 -24.52
N VAL A 194 -0.66 -2.47 -24.57
CA VAL A 194 -1.26 -3.23 -25.67
C VAL A 194 -2.40 -2.41 -26.26
N VAL A 195 -2.52 -2.42 -27.58
CA VAL A 195 -3.66 -1.83 -28.30
C VAL A 195 -4.60 -2.96 -28.72
N LEU A 196 -5.89 -2.79 -28.43
CA LEU A 196 -6.97 -3.70 -28.76
C LEU A 196 -7.95 -2.98 -29.69
N ASP A 197 -8.09 -3.45 -30.93
CA ASP A 197 -9.04 -2.86 -31.88
C ASP A 197 -10.46 -3.42 -31.64
N VAL A 198 -11.41 -2.52 -31.37
CA VAL A 198 -12.85 -2.84 -31.29
C VAL A 198 -13.46 -2.57 -32.67
N VAL A 199 -14.23 -3.53 -33.17
CA VAL A 199 -14.84 -3.49 -34.50
C VAL A 199 -16.36 -3.41 -34.39
N PHE A 200 -16.96 -2.36 -34.95
CA PHE A 200 -18.41 -2.17 -35.05
C PHE A 200 -18.89 -2.56 -36.45
N THR A 201 -19.89 -3.43 -36.53
CA THR A 201 -20.52 -3.92 -37.78
C THR A 201 -22.05 -3.91 -37.66
N PRO A 202 -22.71 -2.77 -37.89
CA PRO A 202 -24.16 -2.64 -37.73
C PRO A 202 -24.94 -3.42 -38.81
N THR A 203 -26.14 -3.87 -38.44
CA THR A 203 -27.10 -4.51 -39.38
C THR A 203 -28.25 -3.59 -39.79
N THR A 204 -28.40 -2.44 -39.13
CA THR A 204 -29.38 -1.39 -39.42
C THR A 204 -28.75 -0.02 -39.16
N ALA A 205 -29.35 1.06 -39.69
CA ALA A 205 -28.87 2.42 -39.49
C ALA A 205 -29.46 3.10 -38.22
N LEU A 206 -29.93 2.31 -37.25
CA LEU A 206 -30.36 2.81 -35.95
C LEU A 206 -29.15 2.96 -35.01
N PRO A 207 -29.21 3.84 -34.00
CA PRO A 207 -28.19 3.93 -32.95
C PRO A 207 -27.97 2.59 -32.25
N VAL A 208 -26.72 2.27 -31.95
CA VAL A 208 -26.34 1.02 -31.27
C VAL A 208 -25.30 1.30 -30.19
N VAL A 209 -25.64 1.02 -28.93
CA VAL A 209 -24.71 1.10 -27.80
C VAL A 209 -24.25 -0.28 -27.34
N SER A 210 -23.08 -0.34 -26.71
CA SER A 210 -22.51 -1.53 -26.06
C SER A 210 -21.54 -1.12 -24.96
N THR A 211 -21.20 -2.05 -24.07
CA THR A 211 -20.06 -1.91 -23.15
C THR A 211 -19.03 -3.01 -23.41
N LEU A 212 -17.75 -2.65 -23.33
CA LEU A 212 -16.62 -3.56 -23.30
C LEU A 212 -16.12 -3.70 -21.86
N VAL A 213 -16.03 -4.94 -21.38
CA VAL A 213 -15.45 -5.30 -20.08
C VAL A 213 -14.27 -6.22 -20.33
N LEU A 214 -13.09 -5.87 -19.83
CA LEU A 214 -11.87 -6.67 -19.93
C LEU A 214 -11.63 -7.41 -18.60
N GLU A 215 -11.38 -8.71 -18.64
CA GLU A 215 -11.08 -9.51 -17.45
C GLU A 215 -9.58 -9.75 -17.32
N VAL A 216 -9.04 -9.49 -16.12
CA VAL A 216 -7.61 -9.55 -15.81
C VAL A 216 -7.41 -10.20 -14.44
N GLY A 217 -7.56 -11.53 -14.39
CA GLY A 217 -7.50 -12.26 -13.11
C GLY A 217 -8.54 -11.74 -12.11
N SER A 218 -8.09 -11.13 -11.00
CA SER A 218 -8.94 -10.48 -9.99
C SER A 218 -8.92 -8.93 -10.06
N LEU A 219 -8.21 -8.34 -11.02
CA LEU A 219 -8.12 -6.88 -11.16
C LEU A 219 -9.38 -6.34 -11.83
N ALA A 220 -10.04 -5.38 -11.17
CA ALA A 220 -11.16 -4.64 -11.73
C ALA A 220 -10.66 -3.52 -12.65
N LEU A 221 -11.15 -3.49 -13.88
CA LEU A 221 -10.87 -2.44 -14.86
C LEU A 221 -12.11 -1.57 -15.11
N PRO A 222 -11.93 -0.28 -15.48
CA PRO A 222 -13.05 0.55 -15.93
C PRO A 222 -13.65 -0.04 -17.21
N THR A 223 -14.97 0.11 -17.36
CA THR A 223 -15.69 -0.29 -18.57
C THR A 223 -15.47 0.74 -19.67
N VAL A 224 -15.41 0.27 -20.93
CA VAL A 224 -15.37 1.17 -22.10
C VAL A 224 -16.76 1.23 -22.73
N SER A 225 -17.32 2.43 -22.80
CA SER A 225 -18.59 2.70 -23.48
C SER A 225 -18.39 2.73 -24.99
N LEU A 226 -19.27 2.08 -25.74
CA LEU A 226 -19.20 1.99 -27.20
C LEU A 226 -20.50 2.50 -27.80
N ARG A 227 -20.41 3.43 -28.76
CA ARG A 227 -21.56 3.98 -29.49
C ARG A 227 -21.26 4.09 -30.99
N GLY A 228 -22.30 4.00 -31.79
CA GLY A 228 -22.20 4.08 -33.25
C GLY A 228 -23.58 4.17 -33.89
N ASN A 229 -23.66 4.86 -35.02
CA ASN A 229 -24.91 5.35 -35.63
C ASN A 229 -25.77 6.22 -34.69
N ASP A 230 -25.15 6.91 -33.73
CA ASP A 230 -25.80 7.98 -32.98
C ASP A 230 -25.97 9.24 -33.84
N CYS A 231 -26.73 10.21 -33.32
CA CYS A 231 -27.34 11.27 -34.12
C CYS A 231 -26.42 12.46 -34.46
N GLU A 232 -25.10 12.38 -34.28
CA GLU A 232 -24.18 13.51 -34.58
C GLU A 232 -24.18 13.97 -36.06
N ASN A 233 -24.78 13.22 -36.99
CA ASN A 233 -24.88 13.60 -38.40
C ASN A 233 -26.29 13.42 -39.03
N GLY A 234 -27.35 13.57 -38.21
CA GLY A 234 -28.71 13.80 -38.72
C GLY A 234 -28.86 15.19 -39.38
N ILE A 235 -30.00 15.46 -40.06
CA ILE A 235 -30.33 16.83 -40.48
C ILE A 235 -30.93 17.56 -39.26
N PRO A 236 -30.32 18.64 -38.72
CA PRO A 236 -30.74 19.21 -37.43
C PRO A 236 -32.20 19.66 -37.37
N THR A 237 -32.74 20.22 -38.46
CA THR A 237 -34.10 20.76 -38.56
C THR A 237 -35.22 19.70 -38.55
N ALA A 238 -34.97 18.52 -38.00
CA ALA A 238 -35.93 17.44 -37.82
C ALA A 238 -36.03 16.97 -36.35
N TYR A 239 -35.19 17.51 -35.47
CA TYR A 239 -34.99 17.04 -34.08
C TYR A 239 -34.70 18.18 -33.09
N ASP A 240 -34.87 19.43 -33.51
CA ASP A 240 -34.75 20.68 -32.74
C ASP A 240 -35.88 21.55 -33.31
N THR A 241 -37.03 21.60 -32.62
CA THR A 241 -38.26 22.21 -33.16
C THR A 241 -38.42 23.69 -32.77
N ASP A 242 -37.86 24.10 -31.63
CA ASP A 242 -37.96 25.47 -31.11
C ASP A 242 -36.71 26.34 -31.31
N ALA A 243 -35.57 25.74 -31.68
CA ALA A 243 -34.27 26.37 -31.96
C ALA A 243 -33.50 26.93 -30.75
N ASP A 244 -33.61 26.29 -29.58
CA ASP A 244 -32.74 26.58 -28.42
C ASP A 244 -31.30 26.00 -28.55
N GLY A 245 -31.14 24.90 -29.30
CA GLY A 245 -29.87 24.21 -29.55
C GLY A 245 -29.74 22.83 -28.90
N PHE A 246 -30.73 22.40 -28.12
CA PHE A 246 -30.91 21.03 -27.66
C PHE A 246 -31.79 20.25 -28.66
N THR A 247 -31.98 18.95 -28.41
CA THR A 247 -32.72 18.07 -29.32
C THR A 247 -33.34 16.91 -28.54
N THR A 248 -34.46 16.36 -29.01
CA THR A 248 -34.96 15.02 -28.58
C THR A 248 -33.93 13.86 -28.59
N CYS A 249 -32.73 14.05 -29.16
CA CYS A 249 -31.64 13.08 -29.18
C CYS A 249 -30.47 13.43 -28.22
N ALA A 250 -30.57 14.55 -27.53
CA ALA A 250 -29.62 15.09 -26.54
C ALA A 250 -30.34 15.33 -25.20
N ASP A 251 -31.32 14.48 -24.89
CA ASP A 251 -32.10 14.44 -23.64
C ASP A 251 -32.98 15.67 -23.34
N ASP A 252 -33.33 16.44 -24.38
CA ASP A 252 -34.43 17.40 -24.33
C ASP A 252 -35.78 16.71 -24.07
N CYS A 253 -36.39 17.06 -22.93
CA CYS A 253 -37.66 16.52 -22.46
C CYS A 253 -38.89 17.27 -23.03
N ASN A 254 -38.73 18.45 -23.64
CA ASN A 254 -39.79 19.20 -24.31
C ASN A 254 -39.30 20.11 -25.47
N ASP A 255 -38.82 19.50 -26.55
CA ASP A 255 -38.37 20.04 -27.88
C ASP A 255 -39.26 21.11 -28.55
N ALA A 256 -40.37 21.50 -27.94
CA ALA A 256 -41.29 22.56 -28.38
C ALA A 256 -41.31 23.79 -27.47
N ASP A 257 -40.51 23.84 -26.39
CA ASP A 257 -40.44 24.93 -25.42
C ASP A 257 -39.00 25.25 -24.96
N THR A 258 -38.44 26.35 -25.46
CA THR A 258 -37.03 26.76 -25.31
C THR A 258 -36.56 27.03 -23.87
N GLU A 259 -37.48 26.96 -22.89
CA GLU A 259 -37.21 27.15 -21.46
C GLU A 259 -37.05 25.79 -20.72
N ILE A 260 -37.27 24.66 -21.39
CA ILE A 260 -37.16 23.29 -20.84
C ILE A 260 -36.12 22.50 -21.65
N ASN A 261 -34.89 22.41 -21.16
CA ASN A 261 -33.77 21.74 -21.81
C ASN A 261 -32.62 21.36 -20.83
N PRO A 262 -31.75 20.39 -21.17
CA PRO A 262 -30.63 19.94 -20.35
C PRO A 262 -29.77 21.05 -19.74
N GLY A 263 -29.89 21.23 -18.42
CA GLY A 263 -29.19 22.27 -17.66
C GLY A 263 -29.80 23.67 -17.77
N ALA A 264 -31.12 23.76 -17.96
CA ALA A 264 -31.92 24.95 -17.65
C ALA A 264 -31.80 25.32 -16.14
N VAL A 265 -32.60 26.29 -15.69
CA VAL A 265 -32.67 26.67 -14.28
C VAL A 265 -34.10 26.48 -13.82
N GLU A 266 -34.27 25.55 -12.88
CA GLU A 266 -35.55 25.19 -12.29
C GLU A 266 -36.32 26.40 -11.74
N THR A 267 -37.64 26.34 -11.83
CA THR A 267 -38.59 27.30 -11.30
C THR A 267 -39.71 26.60 -10.55
N HIS A 268 -40.21 27.23 -9.48
CA HIS A 268 -41.24 26.65 -8.61
C HIS A 268 -42.63 26.66 -9.28
N ASP A 269 -42.85 25.69 -10.16
CA ASP A 269 -43.92 25.61 -11.15
C ASP A 269 -44.46 24.17 -11.32
N GLY A 270 -43.66 23.16 -10.95
CA GLY A 270 -44.00 21.73 -11.00
C GLY A 270 -43.61 21.07 -12.32
N VAL A 271 -42.54 21.54 -12.95
CA VAL A 271 -41.99 21.07 -14.23
C VAL A 271 -40.49 20.85 -14.07
N ASP A 272 -40.04 19.69 -14.53
CA ASP A 272 -38.63 19.35 -14.75
C ASP A 272 -38.14 20.17 -15.97
N GLU A 273 -37.48 21.31 -15.72
CA GLU A 273 -37.02 22.23 -16.77
C GLU A 273 -35.61 21.87 -17.25
N ASP A 274 -34.75 21.36 -16.37
CA ASP A 274 -33.38 20.95 -16.69
C ASP A 274 -33.25 19.51 -17.22
N CYS A 275 -34.36 18.77 -17.27
CA CYS A 275 -34.53 17.41 -17.80
C CYS A 275 -33.72 16.33 -17.06
N ASP A 276 -33.27 16.55 -15.83
CA ASP A 276 -32.53 15.55 -15.04
C ASP A 276 -33.44 14.46 -14.40
N GLY A 277 -34.75 14.70 -14.34
CA GLY A 277 -35.77 13.80 -13.80
C GLY A 277 -36.18 14.07 -12.36
N THR A 278 -35.63 15.11 -11.72
CA THR A 278 -36.19 15.77 -10.53
C THR A 278 -37.19 16.87 -10.96
N ILE A 279 -37.86 17.52 -10.02
CA ILE A 279 -38.84 18.59 -10.30
C ILE A 279 -38.57 19.72 -9.32
N ASP A 280 -38.37 20.93 -9.84
CA ASP A 280 -38.18 22.17 -9.09
C ASP A 280 -36.91 22.15 -8.17
N ASN A 281 -35.90 21.30 -8.44
CA ASN A 281 -34.69 21.10 -7.62
C ASN A 281 -33.78 22.35 -7.60
N GLY A 282 -33.24 22.71 -6.44
CA GLY A 282 -32.55 23.99 -6.22
C GLY A 282 -33.50 25.18 -6.11
N THR A 283 -34.81 24.92 -5.98
CA THR A 283 -35.84 25.91 -5.65
C THR A 283 -36.55 25.51 -4.35
N PRO A 284 -37.24 26.46 -3.69
CA PRO A 284 -37.92 26.17 -2.43
C PRO A 284 -39.02 25.08 -2.40
N GLY A 285 -39.33 24.46 -3.55
CA GLY A 285 -40.42 23.47 -3.66
C GLY A 285 -40.00 22.01 -3.58
N ALA A 286 -38.70 21.71 -3.62
CA ALA A 286 -38.17 20.37 -3.75
C ALA A 286 -37.46 19.90 -2.47
N ASP A 287 -37.30 18.59 -2.33
CA ASP A 287 -36.48 17.89 -1.34
C ASP A 287 -35.05 17.72 -1.90
N ASP A 288 -34.21 18.75 -1.74
CA ASP A 288 -32.89 18.86 -2.38
C ASP A 288 -31.85 17.86 -1.82
N ASP A 289 -32.04 17.36 -0.59
CA ASP A 289 -31.14 16.38 0.06
C ASP A 289 -31.71 14.95 0.21
N GLY A 290 -33.03 14.77 0.07
CA GLY A 290 -33.71 13.48 0.01
C GLY A 290 -34.19 12.92 1.36
N ASP A 291 -34.34 13.75 2.40
CA ASP A 291 -34.86 13.34 3.71
C ASP A 291 -36.40 13.21 3.76
N GLY A 292 -37.10 13.93 2.88
CA GLY A 292 -38.57 13.96 2.78
C GLY A 292 -39.24 15.30 3.10
N PHE A 293 -38.49 16.39 3.29
CA PHE A 293 -39.00 17.75 3.51
C PHE A 293 -38.60 18.75 2.39
N CYS A 294 -39.08 20.00 2.46
CA CYS A 294 -38.63 21.12 1.62
C CYS A 294 -38.67 22.46 2.39
N ASP A 295 -37.88 23.46 2.00
CA ASP A 295 -37.82 24.75 2.72
C ASP A 295 -39.07 25.67 2.53
N ASP A 296 -39.95 25.45 1.53
CA ASP A 296 -41.20 26.23 1.45
C ASP A 296 -42.07 25.92 2.69
N PRO A 297 -42.44 26.94 3.49
CA PRO A 297 -43.14 26.74 4.75
C PRO A 297 -44.63 26.38 4.58
N THR A 298 -45.10 26.09 3.37
CA THR A 298 -46.51 25.88 3.04
C THR A 298 -46.82 24.74 2.07
N ILE A 299 -46.00 24.49 1.05
CA ILE A 299 -46.23 23.46 0.02
C ILE A 299 -44.97 23.11 -0.79
N CYS A 300 -44.64 21.82 -0.84
CA CYS A 300 -43.65 21.26 -1.76
C CYS A 300 -44.33 20.76 -3.05
N THR A 301 -43.62 20.80 -4.18
CA THR A 301 -44.13 20.51 -5.54
C THR A 301 -43.82 19.09 -6.01
N ASP A 302 -42.71 18.51 -5.54
CA ASP A 302 -42.29 17.12 -5.76
C ASP A 302 -43.15 16.06 -5.00
N GLY A 303 -43.73 16.47 -3.87
CA GLY A 303 -44.53 15.64 -2.96
C GLY A 303 -43.96 15.44 -1.55
N SER A 304 -42.87 16.11 -1.19
CA SER A 304 -42.28 16.13 0.17
C SER A 304 -43.13 16.95 1.16
N LEU A 305 -42.65 17.13 2.39
CA LEU A 305 -43.35 17.83 3.48
C LEU A 305 -42.77 19.24 3.73
N PRO A 306 -43.61 20.29 3.85
CA PRO A 306 -43.12 21.65 3.97
C PRO A 306 -42.56 21.96 5.36
N GLY A 307 -41.49 22.76 5.40
CA GLY A 307 -41.02 23.44 6.61
C GLY A 307 -39.58 23.14 7.01
N ASP A 308 -38.74 22.67 6.09
CA ASP A 308 -37.32 22.52 6.33
C ASP A 308 -36.63 23.86 6.62
N CYS A 309 -35.58 23.82 7.43
CA CYS A 309 -34.77 24.97 7.78
C CYS A 309 -33.35 24.94 7.19
N ALA A 310 -32.90 23.80 6.65
CA ALA A 310 -31.64 23.64 5.93
C ALA A 310 -31.65 22.47 4.92
N ASP A 311 -32.63 22.47 4.01
CA ASP A 311 -32.96 21.59 2.85
C ASP A 311 -31.82 21.04 1.94
N SER A 312 -30.56 21.31 2.27
CA SER A 312 -29.36 20.75 1.64
C SER A 312 -28.55 19.86 2.60
N ALA A 313 -29.14 19.49 3.75
CA ALA A 313 -28.52 18.82 4.86
C ALA A 313 -29.48 17.82 5.56
N VAL A 314 -29.55 16.60 5.02
CA VAL A 314 -30.38 15.41 5.39
C VAL A 314 -30.47 14.99 6.87
N ALA A 315 -29.80 15.70 7.78
CA ALA A 315 -29.88 15.55 9.23
C ALA A 315 -30.77 16.61 9.91
N VAL A 316 -31.07 17.70 9.20
CA VAL A 316 -31.80 18.89 9.67
C VAL A 316 -33.18 18.84 9.03
N SER A 317 -34.22 18.55 9.81
CA SER A 317 -35.60 18.57 9.31
C SER A 317 -36.66 18.55 10.44
N PRO A 318 -37.92 18.92 10.17
CA PRO A 318 -38.97 19.06 11.19
C PRO A 318 -39.19 17.84 12.11
N GLY A 319 -38.65 17.91 13.32
CA GLY A 319 -38.70 16.85 14.32
C GLY A 319 -37.62 15.77 14.19
N ALA A 320 -36.45 16.12 13.64
CA ALA A 320 -35.21 15.35 13.74
C ALA A 320 -34.71 15.21 15.20
N VAL A 321 -33.44 14.85 15.39
CA VAL A 321 -32.84 14.68 16.72
C VAL A 321 -31.59 15.53 16.81
N GLU A 322 -31.69 16.59 17.62
CA GLU A 322 -30.62 17.52 18.01
C GLU A 322 -29.28 16.82 18.34
N ASP A 323 -28.23 17.24 17.64
CA ASP A 323 -26.82 16.92 17.91
C ASP A 323 -26.16 18.11 18.62
N LEU A 324 -26.15 18.05 19.96
CA LEU A 324 -25.98 19.14 20.95
C LEU A 324 -24.67 19.97 20.92
N ALA A 325 -23.90 19.89 19.85
CA ALA A 325 -22.63 20.59 19.66
C ALA A 325 -22.37 20.98 18.19
N ASN A 326 -23.40 20.97 17.33
CA ASN A 326 -23.22 21.27 15.91
C ASN A 326 -23.57 22.74 15.53
N GLY A 327 -24.26 23.47 16.42
CA GLY A 327 -24.64 24.87 16.19
C GLY A 327 -25.84 25.05 15.24
N ILE A 328 -26.60 23.98 14.98
CA ILE A 328 -27.72 23.92 14.03
C ILE A 328 -29.03 23.65 14.79
N ASP A 329 -30.14 24.12 14.21
CA ASP A 329 -31.52 23.88 14.67
C ASP A 329 -32.00 22.59 13.98
N ASP A 330 -31.44 21.43 14.36
CA ASP A 330 -31.62 20.16 13.63
C ASP A 330 -33.10 19.79 13.50
N ASP A 331 -33.91 19.99 14.55
CA ASP A 331 -35.34 19.64 14.54
C ASP A 331 -36.28 20.74 13.99
N CYS A 332 -35.70 21.89 13.59
CA CYS A 332 -36.36 23.09 13.08
C CYS A 332 -37.47 23.67 14.00
N ASP A 333 -37.44 23.44 15.32
CA ASP A 333 -38.40 24.08 16.26
C ASP A 333 -38.05 25.54 16.63
N GLY A 334 -36.84 25.98 16.29
CA GLY A 334 -36.30 27.32 16.58
C GLY A 334 -35.39 27.36 17.81
N ILE A 335 -34.85 26.23 18.25
CA ILE A 335 -33.98 26.08 19.42
C ILE A 335 -32.77 25.21 19.08
N VAL A 336 -31.72 25.86 18.57
CA VAL A 336 -30.38 25.30 18.34
C VAL A 336 -29.84 24.56 19.58
N ASP A 337 -29.32 23.35 19.38
CA ASP A 337 -28.65 22.48 20.35
C ASP A 337 -29.44 22.25 21.67
N LEU A 338 -30.78 22.21 21.63
CA LEU A 338 -31.66 22.29 22.83
C LEU A 338 -31.35 23.49 23.78
N GLY A 339 -30.57 24.47 23.35
CA GLY A 339 -30.09 25.62 24.13
C GLY A 339 -28.72 25.48 24.80
N THR A 340 -27.88 24.50 24.42
CA THR A 340 -26.44 24.46 24.79
C THR A 340 -25.58 25.15 23.73
N SER A 341 -25.41 26.47 23.86
CA SER A 341 -24.67 27.27 22.87
C SER A 341 -23.17 27.30 23.14
N ASP A 342 -22.38 26.77 22.22
CA ASP A 342 -20.97 27.15 22.00
C ASP A 342 -20.89 28.68 21.83
N LEU A 343 -20.25 29.38 22.78
CA LEU A 343 -20.25 30.83 22.84
C LEU A 343 -19.11 31.50 22.08
N ASP A 344 -18.07 30.76 21.70
CA ASP A 344 -16.84 31.28 21.08
C ASP A 344 -16.54 30.72 19.68
N GLY A 345 -17.13 29.58 19.33
CA GLY A 345 -17.16 28.97 18.01
C GLY A 345 -16.10 27.91 17.76
N ASP A 346 -15.60 27.22 18.80
CA ASP A 346 -14.60 26.16 18.64
C ASP A 346 -15.17 24.74 18.42
N GLY A 347 -16.48 24.56 18.58
CA GLY A 347 -17.19 23.30 18.39
C GLY A 347 -17.38 22.48 19.67
N TYR A 348 -17.02 23.01 20.83
CA TYR A 348 -17.37 22.46 22.13
C TYR A 348 -18.31 23.39 22.90
N ALA A 349 -19.06 22.82 23.84
CA ALA A 349 -19.98 23.53 24.72
C ALA A 349 -19.76 23.04 26.16
N PRO A 350 -20.27 23.73 27.21
CA PRO A 350 -20.04 23.34 28.61
C PRO A 350 -20.44 21.89 28.95
N GLU A 351 -21.50 21.37 28.30
CA GLU A 351 -21.94 19.98 28.41
C GLU A 351 -21.02 18.98 27.68
N GLY A 352 -20.21 19.46 26.73
CA GLY A 352 -19.20 18.74 25.95
C GLY A 352 -17.79 18.71 26.57
N LEU A 353 -17.63 19.14 27.83
CA LEU A 353 -16.37 19.23 28.59
C LEU A 353 -15.43 20.40 28.21
N ASP A 354 -15.94 21.39 27.49
CA ASP A 354 -15.30 22.70 27.40
C ASP A 354 -15.10 23.31 28.80
N CYS A 355 -13.88 23.81 29.06
CA CYS A 355 -13.48 24.39 30.32
C CYS A 355 -13.50 25.93 30.37
N ASP A 356 -13.75 26.64 29.26
CA ASP A 356 -14.06 28.08 29.22
C ASP A 356 -14.78 28.58 27.93
N ASP A 357 -16.05 28.18 27.76
CA ASP A 357 -17.12 28.68 26.84
C ASP A 357 -17.14 30.21 26.60
N GLY A 358 -16.16 30.72 25.87
CA GLY A 358 -15.76 32.13 25.81
C GLY A 358 -14.30 32.40 25.39
N ASP A 359 -13.47 31.37 25.27
CA ASP A 359 -12.10 31.40 24.73
C ASP A 359 -11.85 30.18 23.81
N PRO A 360 -11.88 30.34 22.46
CA PRO A 360 -11.93 29.26 21.46
C PRO A 360 -10.56 28.57 21.22
N LEU A 361 -9.76 28.52 22.27
CA LEU A 361 -8.43 27.93 22.37
C LEU A 361 -8.33 27.05 23.63
N ARG A 362 -9.48 26.70 24.25
CA ARG A 362 -9.57 26.12 25.60
C ARG A 362 -10.64 25.02 25.69
N ALA A 363 -10.44 23.97 24.91
CA ALA A 363 -11.38 22.86 24.78
C ALA A 363 -10.68 21.50 24.61
N PRO A 364 -11.40 20.37 24.83
CA PRO A 364 -10.86 19.01 24.78
C PRO A 364 -9.90 18.71 23.62
N GLY A 365 -8.63 18.45 23.95
CA GLY A 365 -7.60 17.99 23.01
C GLY A 365 -7.03 19.08 22.09
N PHE A 366 -7.06 20.33 22.53
CA PHE A 366 -6.22 21.41 21.98
C PHE A 366 -4.73 21.14 22.25
N THR A 367 -3.85 22.11 21.95
CA THR A 367 -2.42 21.99 22.26
C THR A 367 -2.06 23.09 23.24
N GLU A 368 -1.51 22.70 24.38
CA GLU A 368 -1.01 23.60 25.41
C GLU A 368 -0.05 24.66 24.87
N VAL A 369 -0.11 25.83 25.48
CA VAL A 369 0.88 26.88 25.35
C VAL A 369 1.32 27.34 26.73
N ALA A 370 2.62 27.55 26.93
CA ALA A 370 3.22 27.95 28.21
C ALA A 370 2.74 29.35 28.69
N ASP A 371 1.51 29.44 29.20
CA ASP A 371 0.85 30.64 29.70
C ASP A 371 0.19 30.48 31.08
N GLY A 372 0.20 29.26 31.62
CA GLY A 372 -0.30 28.89 32.94
C GLY A 372 -1.79 28.60 32.97
N VAL A 373 -2.37 28.18 31.84
CA VAL A 373 -3.78 27.85 31.67
C VAL A 373 -3.89 26.51 30.94
N ASP A 374 -4.71 25.62 31.51
CA ASP A 374 -5.21 24.39 30.89
C ASP A 374 -5.98 24.76 29.58
N ASN A 375 -5.37 24.49 28.43
CA ASN A 375 -5.91 24.69 27.09
C ASN A 375 -6.62 23.45 26.55
N ASP A 376 -6.17 22.25 26.90
CA ASP A 376 -6.71 20.98 26.41
C ASP A 376 -7.82 20.37 27.30
N CYS A 377 -8.05 20.95 28.48
CA CYS A 377 -9.04 20.62 29.50
C CYS A 377 -8.84 19.24 30.21
N ASP A 378 -7.62 18.69 30.30
CA ASP A 378 -7.34 17.41 30.98
C ASP A 378 -7.05 17.47 32.51
N GLU A 379 -7.04 18.68 33.10
CA GLU A 379 -6.63 19.03 34.47
C GLU A 379 -5.11 19.14 34.73
N ILE A 380 -4.25 18.94 33.72
CA ILE A 380 -2.83 19.32 33.72
C ILE A 380 -2.71 20.75 33.15
N VAL A 381 -1.53 21.37 33.20
CA VAL A 381 -1.29 22.77 32.79
C VAL A 381 0.11 22.89 32.20
N ASP A 382 0.21 23.46 31.01
CA ASP A 382 1.44 23.69 30.25
C ASP A 382 2.20 22.39 29.83
N GLU A 383 1.62 21.19 29.85
CA GLU A 383 2.32 19.95 29.44
C GLU A 383 2.55 19.84 27.92
N GLY A 384 3.58 19.11 27.50
CA GLY A 384 4.06 19.17 26.12
C GLY A 384 4.75 20.49 25.76
N THR A 385 5.06 21.33 26.75
CA THR A 385 5.72 22.62 26.59
C THR A 385 6.93 22.76 27.52
N SER A 386 7.87 23.63 27.15
CA SER A 386 9.19 23.70 27.79
C SER A 386 9.25 24.28 29.22
N VAL A 387 8.11 24.33 29.91
CA VAL A 387 7.96 24.78 31.31
C VAL A 387 7.39 23.69 32.22
N PHE A 388 7.07 22.51 31.68
CA PHE A 388 6.58 21.34 32.40
C PHE A 388 7.66 20.24 32.40
N ASP A 389 7.54 19.26 33.28
CA ASP A 389 8.41 18.06 33.41
C ASP A 389 7.72 16.91 32.67
N ASP A 390 7.94 16.80 31.35
CA ASP A 390 7.15 15.93 30.46
C ASP A 390 7.39 14.43 30.69
N ASP A 391 8.59 14.05 31.14
CA ASP A 391 8.94 12.64 31.40
C ASP A 391 8.94 12.22 32.89
N GLY A 392 8.94 13.19 33.81
CA GLY A 392 8.74 13.00 35.25
C GLY A 392 10.01 12.72 36.06
N ASP A 393 11.18 13.15 35.59
CA ASP A 393 12.46 12.97 36.28
C ASP A 393 12.77 14.05 37.34
N GLY A 394 12.14 15.23 37.21
CA GLY A 394 12.32 16.40 38.08
C GLY A 394 12.96 17.63 37.42
N PHE A 395 13.19 17.64 36.10
CA PHE A 395 13.72 18.76 35.33
C PHE A 395 12.71 19.31 34.28
N CYS A 396 13.12 20.33 33.53
CA CYS A 396 12.45 20.86 32.31
C CYS A 396 13.46 21.69 31.52
N GLU A 397 13.24 22.02 30.22
CA GLU A 397 14.26 22.79 29.49
C GLU A 397 14.34 24.26 29.93
N ALA A 398 13.21 24.93 30.21
CA ALA A 398 13.19 26.39 30.33
C ALA A 398 12.17 27.00 31.31
N ALA A 399 12.64 27.25 32.54
CA ALA A 399 11.98 28.10 33.56
C ALA A 399 10.63 27.55 34.09
N CYS A 400 10.68 26.29 34.52
CA CYS A 400 9.55 25.44 34.92
C CYS A 400 8.52 26.09 35.85
N THR A 401 7.24 25.81 35.59
CA THR A 401 6.06 26.35 36.28
C THR A 401 5.43 25.36 37.26
N ASP A 402 5.57 24.06 37.00
CA ASP A 402 5.06 22.91 37.76
C ASP A 402 5.77 22.71 39.13
N GLY A 403 7.06 23.06 39.20
CA GLY A 403 7.93 22.89 40.35
C GLY A 403 9.22 22.11 40.11
N SER A 404 9.48 21.64 38.88
CA SER A 404 10.72 20.99 38.46
C SER A 404 11.90 21.98 38.32
N VAL A 405 13.05 21.51 37.86
CA VAL A 405 14.30 22.30 37.80
C VAL A 405 14.72 22.57 36.35
N ALA A 406 14.78 23.85 35.96
CA ALA A 406 15.17 24.20 34.61
C ALA A 406 16.64 23.86 34.30
N GLY A 407 16.87 23.23 33.16
CA GLY A 407 18.19 22.89 32.64
C GLY A 407 18.20 21.71 31.66
N ASP A 408 17.06 21.09 31.40
CA ASP A 408 16.99 19.93 30.52
C ASP A 408 17.33 20.25 29.07
N CYS A 409 17.86 19.26 28.36
CA CYS A 409 18.22 19.34 26.96
C CYS A 409 17.40 18.42 26.04
N ASP A 410 16.59 17.50 26.59
CA ASP A 410 15.70 16.57 25.86
C ASP A 410 14.59 16.01 26.78
N ASP A 411 13.72 16.87 27.32
CA ASP A 411 12.68 16.62 28.34
C ASP A 411 11.62 15.52 28.04
N GLY A 412 11.76 14.84 26.90
CA GLY A 412 11.03 13.61 26.59
C GLY A 412 11.81 12.34 26.94
N ARG A 413 12.85 12.41 27.79
CA ARG A 413 13.80 11.34 28.11
C ARG A 413 14.36 11.42 29.54
N ILE A 414 13.74 10.66 30.43
CA ILE A 414 14.10 10.37 31.84
C ILE A 414 15.56 9.90 32.12
N ASP A 415 16.38 9.76 31.09
CA ASP A 415 17.81 9.43 31.13
C ASP A 415 18.74 10.55 30.63
N ILE A 416 18.20 11.74 30.30
CA ILE A 416 18.91 12.96 29.91
C ILE A 416 18.45 14.06 30.85
N PHE A 417 19.34 14.59 31.69
CA PHE A 417 19.07 15.68 32.62
C PHE A 417 20.35 16.23 33.25
N PRO A 418 20.34 17.47 33.80
CA PRO A 418 21.48 18.07 34.49
C PRO A 418 22.18 17.17 35.53
N ALA A 419 23.41 16.75 35.19
CA ALA A 419 24.25 15.81 35.94
C ALA A 419 23.72 14.36 36.04
N ALA A 420 23.18 13.83 34.94
CA ALA A 420 23.08 12.39 34.68
C ALA A 420 24.47 11.69 34.63
N ASP A 421 24.50 10.36 34.49
CA ASP A 421 25.74 9.59 34.26
C ASP A 421 25.88 9.28 32.76
N GLU A 422 26.98 9.72 32.12
CA GLU A 422 27.20 9.53 30.67
C GLU A 422 27.30 8.05 30.22
N VAL A 423 26.84 7.79 28.99
CA VAL A 423 26.80 6.50 28.30
C VAL A 423 27.13 6.70 26.83
N GLY A 424 28.16 6.02 26.32
CA GLY A 424 28.63 6.10 24.94
C GLY A 424 27.56 5.70 23.89
N ASP A 425 26.73 6.66 23.48
CA ASP A 425 25.66 6.52 22.49
C ASP A 425 25.49 7.75 21.58
N PHE A 426 26.40 8.71 21.68
CA PHE A 426 26.46 9.99 20.95
C PHE A 426 25.39 11.00 21.36
N ARG A 427 25.09 11.06 22.66
CA ARG A 427 24.22 12.08 23.28
C ARG A 427 24.97 12.77 24.42
N ASP A 428 24.52 13.98 24.70
CA ASP A 428 24.81 14.75 25.91
C ASP A 428 23.69 14.37 26.88
N GLN A 429 23.96 13.54 27.88
CA GLN A 429 22.95 13.11 28.86
C GLN A 429 22.99 13.98 30.12
N ASP A 430 24.16 14.50 30.49
CA ASP A 430 24.34 15.38 31.66
C ASP A 430 24.01 16.87 31.39
N CYS A 431 23.79 17.22 30.11
CA CYS A 431 23.45 18.55 29.58
C CYS A 431 24.53 19.64 29.81
N ASP A 432 25.82 19.31 30.02
CA ASP A 432 26.90 20.31 30.11
C ASP A 432 27.43 20.81 28.75
N GLY A 433 27.12 20.11 27.66
CA GLY A 433 27.54 20.43 26.29
C GLY A 433 28.78 19.68 25.80
N ALA A 434 29.34 18.76 26.60
CA ALA A 434 30.12 17.62 26.14
C ALA A 434 29.19 16.50 25.62
N VAL A 435 29.77 15.39 25.15
CA VAL A 435 29.03 14.24 24.58
C VAL A 435 29.87 13.00 24.86
N ASP A 436 29.29 12.03 25.55
CA ASP A 436 29.91 10.76 25.94
C ASP A 436 31.19 10.91 26.79
N GLU A 437 31.42 12.01 27.53
CA GLU A 437 32.72 12.25 28.21
C GLU A 437 32.96 11.32 29.41
N GLY A 438 34.22 10.93 29.61
CA GLY A 438 34.56 9.86 30.55
C GLY A 438 34.08 8.46 30.14
N THR A 439 33.58 8.28 28.91
CA THR A 439 33.32 6.99 28.25
C THR A 439 34.33 6.73 27.13
N ASP A 440 34.36 5.50 26.58
CA ASP A 440 35.31 5.12 25.51
C ASP A 440 35.03 5.73 24.12
N HIS A 441 34.07 6.66 24.05
CA HIS A 441 33.60 7.31 22.82
C HIS A 441 34.06 8.77 22.67
N ALA A 442 34.47 9.44 23.76
CA ALA A 442 35.00 10.80 23.76
C ALA A 442 36.53 10.87 23.56
N ASP A 443 37.06 12.08 23.35
CA ASP A 443 38.50 12.44 23.27
C ASP A 443 38.78 13.31 24.50
N ASP A 444 39.02 12.66 25.65
CA ASP A 444 38.96 13.27 26.98
C ASP A 444 40.09 14.30 27.21
N ASP A 445 41.21 14.17 26.49
CA ASP A 445 42.36 15.08 26.56
C ASP A 445 42.51 16.05 25.37
N ALA A 446 41.67 15.89 24.34
CA ALA A 446 41.56 16.70 23.13
C ALA A 446 42.79 16.69 22.20
N ASP A 447 43.46 15.53 22.06
CA ASP A 447 44.59 15.34 21.13
C ASP A 447 44.20 14.79 19.74
N GLY A 448 42.96 14.30 19.60
CA GLY A 448 42.37 13.84 18.35
C GLY A 448 42.20 12.33 18.22
N PHE A 449 42.32 11.59 19.33
CA PHE A 449 42.09 10.15 19.43
C PHE A 449 41.11 9.86 20.59
N THR A 450 40.50 8.68 20.57
CA THR A 450 39.64 8.14 21.65
C THR A 450 40.13 6.72 21.96
N GLU A 451 39.71 6.05 23.03
CA GLU A 451 40.11 4.65 23.24
C GLU A 451 39.64 3.73 22.10
N ILE A 452 38.45 3.98 21.54
CA ILE A 452 37.96 3.31 20.32
C ILE A 452 38.80 3.71 19.10
N GLY A 453 39.27 4.96 19.03
CA GLY A 453 40.26 5.46 18.08
C GLY A 453 41.65 4.79 18.22
N GLY A 454 41.87 4.06 19.32
CA GLY A 454 43.05 3.30 19.63
C GLY A 454 44.03 4.00 20.56
N ASP A 455 43.59 5.03 21.30
CA ASP A 455 44.37 5.59 22.39
C ASP A 455 44.63 4.55 23.49
N CYS A 456 45.70 4.77 24.25
CA CYS A 456 46.14 3.88 25.32
C CYS A 456 46.20 4.56 26.71
N ASP A 457 45.99 5.87 26.81
CA ASP A 457 45.73 6.61 28.06
C ASP A 457 45.04 7.96 27.73
N ASP A 458 43.74 7.93 27.40
CA ASP A 458 42.90 9.05 26.87
C ASP A 458 42.81 10.30 27.79
N ALA A 459 43.50 10.27 28.93
CA ALA A 459 43.62 11.36 29.89
C ALA A 459 45.00 12.05 29.86
N ASP A 460 45.90 11.70 28.94
CA ASP A 460 47.23 12.32 28.74
C ASP A 460 47.58 12.45 27.25
N ALA A 461 47.33 13.65 26.71
CA ALA A 461 47.51 14.12 25.32
C ALA A 461 48.93 13.98 24.71
N LEU A 462 49.80 13.24 25.39
CA LEU A 462 51.13 12.83 25.00
C LEU A 462 51.21 11.32 24.72
N VAL A 463 50.13 10.54 24.89
CA VAL A 463 50.13 9.06 24.95
C VAL A 463 49.44 8.39 23.73
N ASN A 464 49.24 9.12 22.65
CA ASN A 464 48.47 8.64 21.49
C ASN A 464 49.22 7.82 20.40
N PRO A 465 48.46 7.17 19.48
CA PRO A 465 49.01 6.43 18.34
C PRO A 465 49.83 7.25 17.34
N ALA A 466 49.58 8.56 17.20
CA ALA A 466 50.30 9.42 16.25
C ALA A 466 51.71 9.79 16.74
N LEU A 467 51.91 9.89 18.06
CA LEU A 467 53.23 10.06 18.68
C LEU A 467 54.02 8.75 18.77
N GLY A 468 53.32 7.61 18.68
CA GLY A 468 53.91 6.28 18.54
C GLY A 468 54.42 5.71 19.87
N ASN A 469 53.76 6.07 20.98
CA ASN A 469 54.10 5.64 22.32
C ASN A 469 52.91 5.08 23.09
N CYS A 470 52.46 3.92 22.60
CA CYS A 470 51.85 2.83 23.37
C CYS A 470 52.85 1.65 23.45
#